data_AF-T0F7W7-F1
#
_entry.id   AF-T0F7W7-F1
#
_cell.length_a   1.000
_cell.length_b   1.000
_cell.length_c   1.000
_cell.angle_alpha   90.00
_cell.angle_beta   90.00
_cell.angle_gamma   90.00
#
_symmetry.space_group_name_H-M   'P 1'
#
loop_
_entity.id
_entity.type
_entity.pdbx_description
1 polymer ?
#
loop_
_entity_poly.entity_id
_entity_poly.type
_entity_poly.pdbx_seq_one_letter_code
_entity_poly.pdbx_strand_id
1 'polypeptide(L)'
;MIEYTAKGGKTKYAVLTNEILKAIKKYHKIIEIKSDYFFLSRPKRNQTSRTLLTTRSLQRIVNSWNEKTCQGKLVHPHAIRHSVGQRLLEKAGSIAAQKALDPSSPITTAKFYAQPYFDGPAHLTWD
;
A
#
# COMPACT_ATOMS: atom_id res chain seq x y z
N MET A 1 -6.91 -14.77 4.31
CA MET A 1 -7.44 -13.96 3.20
C MET A 1 -8.44 -12.97 3.78
N ILE A 2 -8.45 -11.73 3.31
CA ILE A 2 -9.42 -10.70 3.71
C ILE A 2 -10.19 -10.21 2.49
N GLU A 3 -11.43 -9.81 2.69
CA GLU A 3 -12.29 -9.16 1.69
C GLU A 3 -12.33 -7.65 1.94
N TYR A 4 -12.39 -6.84 0.89
CA TYR A 4 -12.55 -5.39 0.99
C TYR A 4 -13.30 -4.80 -0.21
N THR A 5 -13.96 -3.67 0.01
CA THR A 5 -14.67 -2.91 -1.03
C THR A 5 -13.72 -1.95 -1.73
N ALA A 6 -13.51 -2.16 -3.03
CA ALA A 6 -12.68 -1.33 -3.88
C ALA A 6 -13.48 -0.18 -4.54
N LYS A 7 -12.78 0.65 -5.33
CA LYS A 7 -13.39 1.73 -6.09
C LYS A 7 -14.54 1.19 -6.96
N GLY A 8 -15.67 1.89 -6.96
CA GLY A 8 -16.87 1.50 -7.70
C GLY A 8 -17.66 0.36 -7.07
N GLY A 9 -17.46 0.10 -5.76
CA GLY A 9 -18.26 -0.88 -5.01
C GLY A 9 -17.88 -2.35 -5.27
N LYS A 10 -16.77 -2.59 -5.99
CA LYS A 10 -16.34 -3.95 -6.33
C LYS A 10 -15.71 -4.64 -5.12
N THR A 11 -16.16 -5.84 -4.80
CA THR A 11 -15.51 -6.71 -3.82
C THR A 11 -14.17 -7.21 -4.34
N LYS A 12 -13.14 -7.14 -3.50
CA LYS A 12 -11.78 -7.65 -3.78
C LYS A 12 -11.22 -8.38 -2.59
N TYR A 13 -10.16 -9.14 -2.84
CA TYR A 13 -9.51 -9.96 -1.84
C TYR A 13 -8.03 -9.64 -1.75
N ALA A 14 -7.49 -9.69 -0.53
CA ALA A 14 -6.07 -9.58 -0.27
C ALA A 14 -5.59 -10.71 0.63
N VAL A 15 -4.40 -11.22 0.36
CA VAL A 15 -3.72 -12.17 1.23
C VAL A 15 -2.79 -11.39 2.14
N LEU A 16 -3.03 -11.48 3.45
CA LEU A 16 -2.16 -10.91 4.47
C LEU A 16 -1.27 -12.02 5.04
N THR A 17 -0.01 -11.69 5.28
CA THR A 17 0.90 -12.61 5.97
C THR A 17 0.51 -12.76 7.44
N ASN A 18 0.94 -13.85 8.07
CA ASN A 18 0.69 -14.10 9.48
C ASN A 18 1.26 -12.98 10.38
N GLU A 19 2.37 -12.37 9.98
CA GLU A 19 2.98 -11.24 10.69
C GLU A 19 2.08 -10.01 10.70
N ILE A 20 1.51 -9.65 9.54
CA ILE A 20 0.56 -8.54 9.43
C ILE A 20 -0.69 -8.81 10.26
N LEU A 21 -1.22 -10.04 10.20
CA LEU A 21 -2.39 -10.44 11.00
C LEU A 21 -2.11 -10.33 12.50
N LYS A 22 -0.91 -10.70 12.96
CA LYS A 22 -0.49 -10.53 14.37
C LYS A 22 -0.43 -9.05 14.75
N ALA A 23 0.12 -8.19 13.89
CA ALA A 23 0.21 -6.75 14.13
C ALA A 23 -1.19 -6.10 14.22
N ILE A 24 -2.10 -6.46 13.33
CA ILE A 24 -3.50 -6.00 13.34
C ILE A 24 -4.19 -6.45 14.64
N LYS A 25 -4.09 -7.73 15.00
CA LYS A 25 -4.67 -8.24 16.26
C LYS A 25 -4.13 -7.52 17.49
N LYS A 26 -2.83 -7.26 17.55
CA LYS A 26 -2.20 -6.49 18.63
C LYS A 26 -2.76 -5.07 18.70
N TYR A 27 -2.93 -4.40 17.56
CA TYR A 27 -3.55 -3.08 17.49
C TYR A 27 -4.98 -3.11 18.03
N HIS A 28 -5.84 -4.04 17.60
CA HIS A 28 -7.23 -4.12 18.07
C HIS A 28 -7.32 -4.46 19.57
N LYS A 29 -6.40 -5.26 20.11
CA LYS A 29 -6.31 -5.54 21.55
C LYS A 29 -5.97 -4.29 22.37
N ILE A 30 -5.18 -3.36 21.83
CA ILE A 30 -4.83 -2.11 22.53
C ILE A 30 -5.98 -1.10 22.47
N ILE A 31 -6.71 -1.08 21.35
CA ILE A 31 -7.76 -0.09 21.12
C ILE A 31 -9.08 -0.49 21.78
N GLU A 32 -9.38 -1.79 21.87
CA GLU A 32 -10.59 -2.35 22.50
C GLU A 32 -11.92 -1.77 22.00
N ILE A 33 -11.94 -1.32 20.74
CA ILE A 33 -13.15 -0.81 20.07
C ILE A 33 -13.57 -1.80 18.97
N LYS A 34 -14.83 -2.24 19.03
CA LYS A 34 -15.46 -3.01 17.97
C LYS A 34 -15.85 -2.07 16.83
N SER A 35 -15.33 -2.32 15.63
CA SER A 35 -15.56 -1.49 14.44
C SER A 35 -15.40 -2.32 13.17
N ASP A 36 -16.12 -1.94 12.11
CA ASP A 36 -15.95 -2.50 10.77
C ASP A 36 -14.66 -2.03 10.08
N TYR A 37 -13.96 -1.04 10.65
CA TYR A 37 -12.72 -0.51 10.12
C TYR A 37 -11.51 -1.04 10.87
N PHE A 38 -10.46 -1.42 10.14
CA PHE A 38 -9.19 -1.87 10.73
C PHE A 38 -8.50 -0.76 11.53
N PHE A 39 -8.46 0.47 11.02
CA PHE A 39 -7.69 1.55 11.63
C PHE A 39 -8.57 2.75 11.96
N LEU A 40 -8.44 3.22 13.20
CA LEU A 40 -9.21 4.32 13.75
C LEU A 40 -8.32 5.53 13.98
N SER A 41 -8.91 6.71 13.91
CA SER A 41 -8.27 7.96 14.23
C SER A 41 -7.94 8.07 15.72
N ARG A 42 -7.13 9.07 16.07
CA ARG A 42 -7.01 9.50 17.47
C ARG A 42 -8.29 10.26 17.86
N PRO A 43 -8.74 10.16 19.12
CA PRO A 43 -9.82 11.00 19.60
C PRO A 43 -9.48 12.48 19.38
N LYS A 44 -10.46 13.28 18.95
CA LYS A 44 -10.26 14.72 18.81
C LYS A 44 -10.20 15.39 20.18
N ARG A 45 -9.76 16.66 20.22
CA ARG A 45 -9.79 17.45 21.45
C ARG A 45 -11.22 17.44 22.02
N ASN A 46 -11.35 17.11 23.30
CA ASN A 46 -12.62 17.00 24.03
C ASN A 46 -13.60 15.96 23.45
N GLN A 47 -13.12 14.96 22.71
CA GLN A 47 -13.91 13.82 22.26
C GLN A 47 -13.28 12.52 22.74
N THR A 48 -14.10 11.55 23.13
CA THR A 48 -13.67 10.21 23.54
C THR A 48 -13.80 9.21 22.39
N SER A 49 -14.69 9.47 21.43
CA SER A 49 -14.94 8.60 20.29
C SER A 49 -13.84 8.74 19.22
N ARG A 50 -13.61 7.63 18.51
CA ARG A 50 -12.71 7.55 17.37
C ARG A 50 -13.51 7.33 16.09
N THR A 51 -12.99 7.83 14.98
CA THR A 51 -13.57 7.66 13.65
C THR A 51 -12.67 6.78 12.79
N LEU A 52 -13.09 6.45 11.57
CA LEU A 52 -12.21 5.91 10.53
C LEU A 52 -10.95 6.79 10.38
N LEU A 53 -9.79 6.15 10.19
CA LEU A 53 -8.57 6.83 9.78
C LEU A 53 -8.71 7.41 8.36
N THR A 54 -8.60 8.73 8.23
CA THR A 54 -8.73 9.40 6.94
C THR A 54 -7.45 9.30 6.10
N THR A 55 -7.56 9.47 4.78
CA THR A 55 -6.42 9.51 3.84
C THR A 55 -5.39 10.56 4.24
N ARG A 56 -5.84 11.76 4.65
CA ARG A 56 -4.96 12.83 5.12
C ARG A 56 -4.24 12.47 6.42
N SER A 57 -4.91 11.76 7.33
CA SER A 57 -4.31 11.30 8.57
C SER A 57 -3.24 10.24 8.30
N LEU A 58 -3.54 9.28 7.42
CA LEU A 58 -2.56 8.28 6.98
C LEU A 58 -1.34 8.94 6.33
N GLN A 59 -1.55 9.95 5.47
CA GLN A 59 -0.45 10.71 4.88
C GLN A 59 0.39 11.41 5.95
N ARG A 60 -0.23 12.04 6.96
CA ARG A 60 0.50 12.68 8.07
C ARG A 60 1.33 11.68 8.88
N ILE A 61 0.80 10.47 9.12
CA ILE A 61 1.53 9.39 9.79
C ILE A 61 2.77 9.01 8.98
N VAL A 62 2.63 8.75 7.68
CA VAL A 62 3.77 8.39 6.84
C VAL A 62 4.78 9.54 6.74
N ASN A 63 4.31 10.78 6.54
CA ASN A 63 5.18 11.95 6.52
C ASN A 63 5.95 12.14 7.85
N SER A 64 5.39 11.70 8.98
CA SER A 64 6.04 11.82 10.29
C SER A 64 7.26 10.94 10.46
N TRP A 65 7.45 9.93 9.60
CA TRP A 65 8.69 9.16 9.53
C TRP A 65 9.87 9.99 9.05
N ASN A 66 9.62 11.18 8.48
CA ASN A 66 10.62 12.13 8.00
C ASN A 66 11.56 11.56 6.92
N GLU A 67 11.12 10.51 6.23
CA GLU A 67 11.84 9.89 5.14
C GLU A 67 11.63 10.67 3.84
N LYS A 68 12.67 10.72 3.00
CA LYS A 68 12.65 11.43 1.72
C LYS A 68 12.81 10.47 0.55
N THR A 69 12.13 10.77 -0.55
CA THR A 69 12.36 10.11 -1.84
C THR A 69 13.67 10.60 -2.44
N CYS A 70 14.16 9.92 -3.49
CA CYS A 70 15.35 10.36 -4.23
C CYS A 70 15.20 11.76 -4.86
N GLN A 71 13.98 12.30 -4.96
CA GLN A 71 13.70 13.67 -5.41
C GLN A 71 13.71 14.70 -4.26
N GLY A 72 14.10 14.31 -3.05
CA GLY A 72 14.14 15.17 -1.87
C GLY A 72 12.76 15.49 -1.26
N LYS A 73 11.68 14.92 -1.78
CA LYS A 73 10.30 15.11 -1.27
C LYS A 73 10.00 14.12 -0.15
N LEU A 74 9.19 14.49 0.83
CA LEU A 74 8.75 13.56 1.87
C LEU A 74 8.00 12.36 1.27
N VAL A 75 8.28 11.17 1.80
CA VAL A 75 7.56 9.94 1.48
C VAL A 75 6.10 10.08 1.90
N HIS A 76 5.20 9.58 1.06
CA HIS A 76 3.76 9.56 1.30
C HIS A 76 3.18 8.22 0.80
N PRO A 77 1.93 7.85 1.16
CA PRO A 77 1.40 6.52 0.87
C PRO A 77 1.45 6.11 -0.61
N HIS A 78 1.23 7.05 -1.54
CA HIS A 78 1.29 6.75 -2.98
C HIS A 78 2.72 6.51 -3.47
N ALA A 79 3.72 7.20 -2.93
CA ALA A 79 5.12 6.91 -3.23
C ALA A 79 5.51 5.48 -2.84
N ILE A 80 5.08 5.01 -1.66
CA ILE A 80 5.30 3.62 -1.22
C ILE A 80 4.62 2.64 -2.20
N ARG A 81 3.39 2.94 -2.63
CA ARG A 81 2.70 2.12 -3.65
C ARG A 81 3.50 2.03 -4.96
N HIS A 82 4.08 3.13 -5.43
CA HIS A 82 4.93 3.12 -6.62
C HIS A 82 6.16 2.24 -6.43
N SER A 83 6.86 2.36 -5.31
CA SER A 83 8.03 1.51 -5.01
C SER A 83 7.66 0.02 -4.96
N VAL A 84 6.53 -0.33 -4.34
CA VAL A 84 6.03 -1.72 -4.33
C VAL A 84 5.67 -2.18 -5.74
N GLY A 85 5.05 -1.32 -6.56
CA GLY A 85 4.67 -1.65 -7.93
C GLY A 85 5.85 -1.87 -8.86
N GLN A 86 6.86 -1.02 -8.79
CA GLN A 86 8.12 -1.19 -9.50
C GLN A 86 8.77 -2.52 -9.10
N ARG A 87 8.88 -2.77 -7.79
CA ARG A 87 9.53 -3.99 -7.29
C ARG A 87 8.76 -5.27 -7.65
N LEU A 88 7.43 -5.21 -7.66
CA LEU A 88 6.59 -6.34 -8.03
C LEU A 88 6.63 -6.60 -9.53
N LEU A 89 6.66 -5.55 -10.35
CA LEU A 89 6.84 -5.65 -11.80
C LEU A 89 8.19 -6.30 -12.14
N GLU A 90 9.28 -5.87 -11.49
CA GLU A 90 10.62 -6.44 -11.64
C GLU A 90 10.68 -7.92 -11.26
N LYS A 91 10.04 -8.30 -10.13
CA LYS A 91 10.17 -9.66 -9.57
C LYS A 91 9.19 -10.69 -10.14
N ALA A 92 7.97 -10.28 -10.45
CA ALA A 92 6.87 -11.20 -10.75
C ALA A 92 6.11 -10.82 -12.05
N GLY A 93 6.58 -9.79 -12.76
CA GLY A 93 6.04 -9.37 -14.04
C GLY A 93 4.75 -8.56 -13.94
N SER A 94 4.25 -8.18 -15.12
CA SER A 94 3.16 -7.19 -15.26
C SER A 94 1.82 -7.70 -14.75
N ILE A 95 1.53 -9.00 -14.86
CA ILE A 95 0.25 -9.58 -14.40
C ILE A 95 0.17 -9.57 -12.87
N ALA A 96 1.26 -9.91 -12.18
CA ALA A 96 1.31 -9.88 -10.72
C ALA A 96 1.15 -8.45 -10.21
N ALA A 97 1.87 -7.49 -10.80
CA ALA A 97 1.75 -6.07 -10.49
C ALA A 97 0.32 -5.55 -10.71
N GLN A 98 -0.35 -5.97 -11.79
CA GLN A 98 -1.74 -5.62 -12.06
C GLN A 98 -2.70 -6.15 -11.01
N LYS A 99 -2.60 -7.45 -10.69
CA LYS A 99 -3.50 -8.10 -9.73
C LYS A 99 -3.34 -7.52 -8.33
N ALA A 100 -2.12 -7.18 -7.92
CA ALA A 100 -1.86 -6.64 -6.59
C ALA A 100 -2.19 -5.15 -6.45
N LEU A 101 -1.96 -4.35 -7.50
CA LEU A 101 -2.07 -2.88 -7.44
C LEU A 101 -3.22 -2.31 -8.26
N ASP A 102 -4.06 -3.14 -8.85
CA ASP A 102 -5.26 -2.73 -9.57
C ASP A 102 -5.13 -1.56 -10.57
N PRO A 103 -4.09 -1.47 -11.42
CA PRO A 103 -4.16 -0.63 -12.60
C PRO A 103 -5.17 -1.24 -13.57
N SER A 104 -5.92 -0.42 -14.30
CA SER A 104 -6.95 -0.87 -15.23
C SER A 104 -6.43 -1.70 -16.41
N SER A 105 -5.12 -1.67 -16.68
CA SER A 105 -4.51 -2.43 -17.77
C SER A 105 -2.99 -2.68 -17.58
N PRO A 106 -2.40 -3.64 -18.33
CA PRO A 106 -0.95 -3.82 -18.39
C PRO A 106 -0.21 -2.57 -18.86
N ILE A 107 -0.79 -1.83 -19.80
CA ILE A 107 -0.23 -0.57 -20.32
C ILE A 107 -0.14 0.48 -19.22
N THR A 108 -1.19 0.60 -18.41
CA THR A 108 -1.23 1.50 -17.25
C THR A 108 -0.16 1.11 -16.23
N THR A 109 0.02 -0.19 -16.01
CA THR A 109 1.05 -0.73 -15.10
C THR A 109 2.45 -0.40 -15.57
N ALA A 110 2.76 -0.63 -16.85
CA ALA A 110 4.03 -0.28 -17.45
C ALA A 110 4.28 1.24 -17.38
N LYS A 111 3.27 2.06 -17.72
CA LYS A 111 3.38 3.53 -17.65
C LYS A 111 3.75 4.05 -16.26
N PHE A 112 3.24 3.44 -15.20
CA PHE A 112 3.46 3.93 -13.82
C PHE A 112 4.62 3.26 -13.08
N TYR A 113 5.04 2.06 -13.49
CA TYR A 113 5.99 1.26 -12.71
C TYR A 113 7.17 0.71 -13.53
N ALA A 114 7.20 0.88 -14.86
CA ALA A 114 8.40 0.53 -15.61
C ALA A 114 9.55 1.48 -15.21
N GLN A 115 10.73 0.91 -15.00
CA GLN A 115 11.92 1.71 -14.82
C GLN A 115 12.26 2.42 -16.14
N PRO A 116 12.73 3.68 -16.09
CA PRO A 116 13.15 4.40 -17.29
C PRO A 116 14.38 3.77 -17.97
N TYR A 117 15.20 3.03 -17.21
CA TYR A 117 16.39 2.34 -17.69
C TYR A 117 16.25 0.85 -17.45
N PHE A 118 16.60 0.05 -18.46
CA PHE A 118 16.62 -1.40 -18.38
C PHE A 118 17.95 -1.91 -18.93
N ASP A 119 18.71 -2.62 -18.09
CA ASP A 119 19.99 -3.22 -18.46
C ASP A 119 19.76 -4.60 -19.09
N GLY A 120 19.47 -4.60 -20.39
CA GLY A 120 19.26 -5.84 -21.15
C GLY A 120 20.43 -6.83 -21.06
N PRO A 121 21.69 -6.40 -21.28
CA PRO A 121 22.87 -7.27 -21.17
C PRO A 121 23.00 -8.01 -19.84
N ALA A 122 22.65 -7.38 -18.71
CA ALA A 122 22.69 -8.04 -17.40
C ALA A 122 21.68 -9.19 -17.23
N HIS A 123 20.68 -9.28 -18.12
CA HIS A 123 19.60 -10.28 -18.05
C HIS A 123 19.62 -11.28 -19.22
N LEU A 124 20.44 -11.03 -20.24
CA LEU A 124 20.63 -11.93 -21.38
C LEU A 124 21.86 -12.80 -21.15
N THR A 125 21.72 -13.81 -20.29
CA THR A 125 22.68 -14.91 -20.17
C THR A 125 22.31 -16.01 -21.17
N TRP A 126 23.26 -16.39 -22.00
CA TRP A 126 23.09 -17.37 -23.08
C TRP A 126 23.60 -18.77 -22.71
N ASP A 127 23.86 -18.99 -21.43
CA ASP A 127 24.33 -20.27 -20.87
C ASP A 127 23.21 -21.31 -20.80
#